data_AF-A0A383BLU8-F1
#
_entry.id   AF-A0A383BLU8-F1
#
_cell.length_a   1.000
_cell.length_b   1.000
_cell.length_c   1.000
_cell.angle_alpha   90.00
_cell.angle_beta   90.00
_cell.angle_gamma   90.00
#
_symmetry.space_group_name_H-M   'P 1'
#
loop_
_entity.id
_entity.type
_entity.pdbx_description
1 polymer ?
#
loop_
_entity_poly.entity_id
_entity_poly.type
_entity_poly.pdbx_seq_one_letter_code
_entity_poly.pdbx_strand_id
1 'polypeptide(L)'
;DWIGEKVLRSTLRQYPASGYRLHYGPFRSTADTLIGDPQYGYPCPWLTTSCQNEEEVTYDAYHSSADQVSLMSAAGMKACTAALASYLYYLADFGTREVLEIARSETARLAGELRSQRRRLDKDHAAYIQDAHEQSLCRLQRWLWGGDRQQTMRAFNELRREVAAEVKKVRRSAPSLSSSARARRIPRRTAVLSPTSENMPPPIARKMSVGFPSWALFWADGKRTIAQIARRVRSEQSGVLCPRG
;
A
#
# COMPACT_ATOMS: atom_id res chain seq x y z
N ASP A 1 -0.13 2.99 5.06
CA ASP A 1 1.19 3.04 5.70
C ASP A 1 1.01 2.66 7.18
N TRP A 2 1.95 1.89 7.75
CA TRP A 2 1.85 1.35 9.11
C TRP A 2 2.06 2.42 10.20
N ILE A 3 2.83 3.48 9.91
CA ILE A 3 2.99 4.62 10.82
C ILE A 3 1.65 5.33 10.96
N GLY A 4 1.04 5.69 9.82
CA GLY A 4 -0.29 6.28 9.77
C GLY A 4 -1.32 5.41 10.50
N GLU A 5 -1.26 4.08 10.35
CA GLU A 5 -2.10 3.16 11.12
C GLU A 5 -1.90 3.30 12.64
N LYS A 6 -0.65 3.28 13.13
CA LYS A 6 -0.36 3.38 14.57
C LYS A 6 -0.80 4.72 15.14
N VAL A 7 -0.54 5.81 14.41
CA VAL A 7 -1.00 7.15 14.76
C VAL A 7 -2.53 7.17 14.84
N LEU A 8 -3.23 6.74 13.79
CA LEU A 8 -4.70 6.71 13.75
C LEU A 8 -5.29 5.86 14.87
N ARG A 9 -4.77 4.65 15.12
CA ARG A 9 -5.23 3.80 16.23
C ARG A 9 -5.04 4.47 17.59
N SER A 10 -3.91 5.15 17.79
CA SER A 10 -3.65 5.87 19.03
C SER A 10 -4.60 7.05 19.22
N THR A 11 -4.77 7.86 18.18
CA THR A 11 -5.69 9.01 18.18
C THR A 11 -7.12 8.57 18.43
N LEU A 12 -7.63 7.55 17.73
CA LEU A 12 -9.01 7.09 17.92
C LEU A 12 -9.30 6.60 19.35
N ARG A 13 -8.30 6.02 20.05
CA ARG A 13 -8.43 5.67 21.47
C ARG A 13 -8.50 6.89 22.39
N GLN A 14 -7.80 7.97 22.06
CA GLN A 14 -7.80 9.21 22.83
C GLN A 14 -9.06 10.05 22.58
N TYR A 15 -9.70 9.87 21.43
CA TYR A 15 -10.90 10.62 21.01
C TYR A 15 -12.11 9.70 20.76
N PRO A 16 -12.60 8.95 21.76
CA PRO A 16 -13.70 8.00 21.58
C PRO A 16 -15.01 8.68 21.17
N ALA A 17 -15.22 9.94 21.56
CA ALA A 17 -16.39 10.74 21.18
C ALA A 17 -16.51 11.01 19.68
N SER A 18 -15.47 10.75 18.89
CA SER A 18 -15.54 10.84 17.42
C SER A 18 -16.46 9.80 16.78
N GLY A 19 -16.67 8.66 17.44
CA GLY A 19 -17.42 7.53 16.89
C GLY A 19 -16.73 6.79 15.74
N TYR A 20 -15.55 7.26 15.31
CA TYR A 20 -14.82 6.66 14.19
C TYR A 20 -14.09 5.38 14.59
N ARG A 21 -13.99 4.46 13.63
CA ARG A 21 -13.24 3.22 13.74
C ARG A 21 -12.25 3.13 12.60
N LEU A 22 -11.07 2.57 12.87
CA LEU A 22 -10.11 2.29 11.81
C LEU A 22 -10.64 1.17 10.93
N HIS A 23 -10.66 1.41 9.63
CA HIS A 23 -11.00 0.42 8.61
C HIS A 23 -9.82 0.22 7.66
N TYR A 24 -9.60 -1.03 7.23
CA TYR A 24 -8.59 -1.36 6.24
C TYR A 24 -9.26 -1.67 4.90
N GLY A 25 -8.80 -1.01 3.85
CA GLY A 25 -9.20 -1.29 2.48
C GLY A 25 -8.00 -1.53 1.58
N PRO A 26 -8.19 -2.12 0.39
CA PRO A 26 -7.16 -2.15 -0.64
C PRO A 26 -6.78 -0.72 -1.03
N PHE A 27 -5.51 -0.52 -1.43
CA PHE A 27 -5.11 0.75 -2.02
C PHE A 27 -5.92 0.99 -3.30
N ARG A 28 -6.44 2.21 -3.44
CA ARG A 28 -7.14 2.67 -4.63
C ARG A 28 -6.44 3.90 -5.17
N SER A 29 -6.03 3.82 -6.43
CA SER A 29 -5.58 5.01 -7.14
C SER A 29 -6.77 5.69 -7.80
N THR A 30 -7.04 6.91 -7.36
CA THR A 30 -7.94 7.89 -7.96
C THR A 30 -7.12 9.07 -8.45
N ALA A 31 -7.75 10.04 -9.12
CA ALA A 31 -7.09 11.31 -9.45
C ALA A 31 -6.61 12.03 -8.18
N ASP A 32 -7.36 11.95 -7.08
CA ASP A 32 -7.04 12.58 -5.80
C ASP A 32 -5.91 11.87 -5.04
N THR A 33 -5.71 10.57 -5.29
CA THR A 33 -4.59 9.80 -4.72
C THR A 33 -3.45 9.60 -5.71
N LEU A 34 -3.39 10.40 -6.79
CA LEU A 34 -2.30 10.37 -7.77
C LEU A 34 -0.95 10.72 -7.13
N ILE A 35 -0.95 11.58 -6.11
CA ILE A 35 0.25 11.81 -5.29
C ILE A 35 0.72 10.54 -4.58
N GLY A 36 -0.14 9.52 -4.43
CA GLY A 36 0.18 8.19 -3.93
C GLY A 36 0.67 7.20 -5.01
N ASP A 37 0.74 7.59 -6.29
CA ASP A 37 1.19 6.73 -7.39
C ASP A 37 2.64 6.24 -7.12
N PRO A 38 2.89 4.93 -7.06
CA PRO A 38 4.23 4.39 -6.80
C PRO A 38 5.32 4.84 -7.79
N GLN A 39 4.96 5.26 -9.01
CA GLN A 39 5.86 5.71 -10.08
C GLN A 39 6.16 7.21 -10.03
N TYR A 40 5.21 8.04 -9.57
CA TYR A 40 5.31 9.50 -9.63
C TYR A 40 5.22 10.20 -8.26
N GLY A 41 4.69 9.52 -7.26
CA GLY A 41 4.20 10.08 -6.02
C GLY A 41 4.92 9.62 -4.75
N TYR A 42 4.46 10.15 -3.62
CA TYR A 42 4.86 9.82 -2.26
C TYR A 42 3.77 8.96 -1.60
N PRO A 43 4.11 7.96 -0.76
CA PRO A 43 3.11 7.24 0.01
C PRO A 43 2.34 8.23 0.91
N CYS A 44 1.11 8.57 0.52
CA CYS A 44 0.26 9.49 1.27
C CYS A 44 -0.88 8.70 1.90
N PRO A 45 -1.06 8.76 3.23
CA PRO A 45 -2.27 8.21 3.84
C PRO A 45 -3.47 9.03 3.34
N TRP A 46 -4.49 8.33 2.84
CA TRP A 46 -5.76 8.94 2.49
C TRP A 46 -6.74 8.70 3.64
N LEU A 47 -7.27 9.78 4.20
CA LEU A 47 -8.30 9.74 5.23
C LEU A 47 -9.62 10.16 4.61
N THR A 48 -10.62 9.28 4.68
CA THR A 48 -11.96 9.50 4.15
C THR A 48 -13.00 8.85 5.06
N THR A 49 -14.23 9.36 5.00
CA THR A 49 -15.38 8.80 5.71
C THR A 49 -16.12 7.85 4.77
N SER A 50 -16.24 6.57 5.14
CA SER A 50 -17.02 5.57 4.42
C SER A 50 -18.03 4.89 5.35
N CYS A 51 -19.24 4.62 4.85
CA CYS A 51 -20.20 3.78 5.56
C CYS A 51 -19.82 2.30 5.38
N GLN A 52 -19.88 1.51 6.45
CA GLN A 52 -19.62 0.07 6.41
C GLN A 52 -20.78 -0.67 5.72
N ASN A 53 -20.80 -0.72 4.40
CA ASN A 53 -21.45 -1.79 3.65
C ASN A 53 -20.48 -2.20 2.53
N GLU A 54 -20.38 -3.50 2.26
CA GLU A 54 -19.22 -4.16 1.62
C GLU A 54 -18.96 -3.81 0.15
N GLU A 55 -19.71 -2.87 -0.42
CA GLU A 55 -19.47 -2.28 -1.74
C GLU A 55 -19.62 -0.76 -1.64
N GLU A 56 -18.52 -0.02 -1.83
CA GLU A 56 -18.46 1.45 -2.01
C GLU A 56 -19.67 2.26 -1.54
N VAL A 57 -19.87 2.41 -0.23
CA VAL A 57 -20.82 3.40 0.28
C VAL A 57 -20.04 4.61 0.78
N THR A 58 -19.92 5.60 -0.11
CA THR A 58 -19.72 6.99 0.30
C THR A 58 -20.84 7.36 1.26
N TYR A 59 -20.59 8.22 2.25
CA TYR A 59 -21.66 8.63 3.17
C TYR A 59 -22.87 9.18 2.39
N ASP A 60 -24.09 9.00 2.91
CA ASP A 60 -25.34 9.11 2.15
C ASP A 60 -25.55 10.42 1.37
N ALA A 61 -24.92 11.51 1.82
CA ALA A 61 -25.05 12.83 1.21
C ALA A 61 -23.94 13.18 0.21
N TYR A 62 -22.95 12.31 0.02
CA TYR A 62 -21.83 12.51 -0.90
C TYR A 62 -22.30 12.82 -2.33
N HIS A 63 -21.69 13.82 -2.98
CA HIS A 63 -22.04 14.29 -4.33
C HIS A 63 -23.51 14.70 -4.51
N SER A 64 -24.17 15.14 -3.43
CA SER A 64 -25.54 15.62 -3.47
C SER A 64 -25.68 16.98 -2.78
N SER A 65 -26.76 17.70 -3.07
CA SER A 65 -27.10 18.94 -2.35
C SER A 65 -27.40 18.73 -0.86
N ALA A 66 -27.48 17.47 -0.39
CA ALA A 66 -27.60 17.17 1.03
C ALA A 66 -26.26 17.25 1.78
N ASP A 67 -25.12 17.40 1.10
CA ASP A 67 -23.82 17.65 1.73
C ASP A 67 -23.77 19.06 2.33
N GLN A 68 -24.21 19.15 3.58
CA GLN A 68 -24.42 20.40 4.32
C GLN A 68 -23.56 20.44 5.58
N VAL A 69 -23.23 21.65 6.06
CA VAL A 69 -22.41 21.87 7.27
C VAL A 69 -22.95 21.14 8.51
N SER A 70 -24.26 20.88 8.58
CA SER A 70 -24.89 20.13 9.65
C SER A 70 -24.43 18.67 9.75
N LEU A 71 -23.86 18.11 8.69
CA LEU A 71 -23.27 16.77 8.69
C LEU A 71 -21.86 16.74 9.27
N MET A 72 -21.24 17.90 9.53
CA MET A 72 -19.90 17.96 10.09
C MET A 72 -19.89 17.59 11.58
N SER A 73 -19.14 16.54 11.92
CA SER A 73 -18.91 16.17 13.31
C SER A 73 -17.73 16.95 13.89
N ALA A 74 -17.98 17.83 14.87
CA ALA A 74 -16.91 18.55 15.58
C ALA A 74 -15.91 17.59 16.26
N ALA A 75 -16.41 16.51 16.87
CA ALA A 75 -15.58 15.48 17.47
C ALA A 75 -14.78 14.70 16.41
N GLY A 76 -15.40 14.40 15.26
CA GLY A 76 -14.74 13.77 14.12
C GLY A 76 -13.61 14.64 13.56
N MET A 77 -13.89 15.93 13.31
CA MET A 77 -12.88 16.90 12.86
C MET A 77 -11.70 17.01 13.82
N LYS A 78 -11.96 17.05 15.13
CA LYS A 78 -10.91 17.08 16.16
C LYS A 78 -10.03 15.83 16.08
N ALA A 79 -10.62 14.65 15.99
CA ALA A 79 -9.88 13.39 15.87
C ALA A 79 -9.03 13.34 14.58
N CYS A 80 -9.61 13.71 13.43
CA CYS A 80 -8.90 13.75 12.16
C CYS A 80 -7.73 14.74 12.19
N THR A 81 -7.97 15.95 12.71
CA THR A 81 -6.94 16.99 12.84
C THR A 81 -5.80 16.54 13.75
N ALA A 82 -6.13 15.97 14.91
CA ALA A 82 -5.12 15.46 15.84
C ALA A 82 -4.29 14.33 15.22
N ALA A 83 -4.92 13.41 14.46
CA ALA A 83 -4.22 12.33 13.79
C ALA A 83 -3.27 12.86 12.70
N LEU A 84 -3.76 13.76 11.84
CA LEU A 84 -2.96 14.36 10.77
C LEU A 84 -1.80 15.20 11.34
N ALA A 85 -2.06 16.05 12.33
CA ALA A 85 -1.03 16.85 12.98
C ALA A 85 0.04 15.95 13.62
N SER A 86 -0.36 14.88 14.32
CA SER A 86 0.58 13.94 14.92
C SER A 86 1.43 13.22 13.88
N TYR A 87 0.81 12.80 12.77
CA TYR A 87 1.51 12.16 11.66
C TYR A 87 2.52 13.11 10.99
N LEU A 88 2.10 14.34 10.71
CA LEU A 88 2.96 15.35 10.08
C LEU A 88 4.10 15.78 11.02
N TYR A 89 3.83 15.93 12.31
CA TYR A 89 4.86 16.24 13.31
C TYR A 89 5.90 15.12 13.39
N TYR A 90 5.44 13.86 13.42
CA TYR A 90 6.33 12.70 13.38
C TYR A 90 7.20 12.69 12.11
N LEU A 91 6.62 12.99 10.94
CA LEU A 91 7.36 13.06 9.69
C LEU A 91 8.32 14.26 9.62
N ALA A 92 8.00 15.38 10.26
CA ALA A 92 8.83 16.58 10.25
C ALA A 92 10.11 16.41 11.08
N ASP A 93 10.03 15.65 12.19
CA ASP A 93 11.17 15.33 13.06
C ASP A 93 11.86 13.99 12.68
N PHE A 94 11.48 13.42 11.55
CA PHE A 94 11.91 12.09 11.13
C PHE A 94 13.37 12.10 10.65
N GLY A 95 14.25 11.35 11.33
CA GLY A 95 15.66 11.25 10.98
C GLY A 95 16.17 9.82 10.82
N THR A 96 17.49 9.66 10.74
CA THR A 96 18.15 8.35 10.54
C THR A 96 17.79 7.32 11.62
N ARG A 97 17.57 7.76 12.87
CA ARG A 97 17.20 6.86 13.98
C ARG A 97 15.83 6.25 13.75
N GLU A 98 14.84 7.09 13.49
CA GLU A 98 13.46 6.69 13.24
C GLU A 98 13.40 5.84 11.97
N VAL A 99 14.11 6.22 10.90
CA VAL A 99 14.26 5.41 9.68
C VAL A 99 14.68 3.96 10.00
N LEU A 100 15.68 3.78 10.87
CA LEU A 100 16.15 2.44 11.25
C LEU A 100 15.13 1.70 12.13
N GLU A 101 14.45 2.39 13.04
CA GLU A 101 13.36 1.82 13.84
C GLU A 101 12.23 1.31 12.95
N ILE A 102 11.83 2.12 11.97
CA ILE A 102 10.81 1.78 10.98
C ILE A 102 11.23 0.58 10.15
N ALA A 103 12.45 0.62 9.62
CA ALA A 103 13.00 -0.46 8.81
C ALA A 103 12.99 -1.79 9.61
N ARG A 104 13.38 -1.76 10.89
CA ARG A 104 13.36 -2.94 11.77
C ARG A 104 11.95 -3.44 12.04
N SER A 105 11.01 -2.54 12.38
CA SER A 105 9.62 -2.89 12.65
C SER A 105 8.95 -3.55 11.44
N GLU A 106 9.12 -2.95 10.26
CA GLU A 106 8.58 -3.50 9.01
C GLU A 106 9.24 -4.84 8.64
N THR A 107 10.55 -4.97 8.85
CA THR A 107 11.28 -6.23 8.66
C THR A 107 10.73 -7.32 9.57
N ALA A 108 10.60 -7.04 10.87
CA ALA A 108 10.09 -7.99 11.85
C ALA A 108 8.67 -8.43 11.52
N ARG A 109 7.81 -7.50 11.09
CA ARG A 109 6.44 -7.78 10.64
C ARG A 109 6.43 -8.71 9.43
N LEU A 110 7.13 -8.35 8.35
CA LEU A 110 7.12 -9.13 7.09
C LEU A 110 7.80 -10.50 7.25
N ALA A 111 8.91 -10.57 8.00
CA ALA A 111 9.54 -11.83 8.35
C ALA A 111 8.62 -12.69 9.23
N GLY A 112 7.89 -12.08 10.17
CA GLY A 112 6.85 -12.72 10.97
C GLY A 112 5.75 -13.33 10.10
N GLU A 113 5.26 -12.59 9.10
CA GLU A 113 4.22 -13.06 8.17
C GLU A 113 4.70 -14.24 7.32
N LEU A 114 5.94 -14.17 6.82
CA LEU A 114 6.58 -15.27 6.10
C LEU A 114 6.71 -16.52 6.97
N ARG A 115 7.05 -16.35 8.26
CA ARG A 115 7.15 -17.46 9.23
C ARG A 115 5.78 -18.08 9.52
N SER A 116 4.78 -17.26 9.83
CA SER A 116 3.45 -17.71 10.24
C SER A 116 2.71 -18.41 9.10
N GLN A 117 2.86 -17.91 7.86
CA GLN A 117 2.17 -18.44 6.69
C GLN A 117 3.00 -19.45 5.87
N ARG A 118 4.22 -19.79 6.31
CA ARG A 118 5.22 -20.52 5.50
C ARG A 118 4.70 -21.73 4.74
N ARG A 119 3.80 -22.51 5.34
CA ARG A 119 3.22 -23.73 4.74
C ARG A 119 2.16 -23.45 3.68
N ARG A 120 1.44 -22.33 3.80
CA ARG A 120 0.34 -21.94 2.90
C ARG A 120 0.84 -21.08 1.74
N LEU A 121 1.87 -20.29 1.99
CA LEU A 121 2.46 -19.34 1.07
C LEU A 121 3.18 -20.06 -0.09
N ASP A 122 2.96 -19.61 -1.32
CA ASP A 122 3.75 -20.05 -2.48
C ASP A 122 4.92 -19.09 -2.77
N LYS A 123 5.81 -19.50 -3.68
CA LYS A 123 6.99 -18.72 -4.07
C LYS A 123 6.66 -17.34 -4.67
N ASP A 124 5.54 -17.17 -5.36
CA ASP A 124 5.18 -15.88 -5.97
C ASP A 124 4.74 -14.89 -4.88
N HIS A 125 3.97 -15.36 -3.91
CA HIS A 125 3.60 -14.58 -2.71
C HIS A 125 4.82 -14.25 -1.85
N ALA A 126 5.77 -15.18 -1.68
CA ALA A 126 7.02 -14.93 -0.95
C ALA A 126 7.84 -13.82 -1.61
N ALA A 127 8.01 -13.91 -2.93
CA ALA A 127 8.71 -12.91 -3.71
C ALA A 127 7.96 -11.56 -3.68
N TYR A 128 6.63 -11.57 -3.60
CA TYR A 128 5.85 -10.34 -3.47
C TYR A 128 6.11 -9.64 -2.13
N ILE A 129 6.13 -10.38 -1.03
CA ILE A 129 6.49 -9.86 0.29
C ILE A 129 7.92 -9.29 0.29
N GLN A 130 8.86 -10.01 -0.33
CA GLN A 130 10.26 -9.55 -0.45
C GLN A 130 10.39 -8.26 -1.25
N ASP A 131 9.70 -8.17 -2.40
CA ASP A 131 9.68 -6.96 -3.22
C ASP A 131 9.11 -5.77 -2.42
N ALA A 132 8.02 -5.98 -1.68
CA ALA A 132 7.41 -4.95 -0.84
C ALA A 132 8.39 -4.45 0.24
N HIS A 133 9.10 -5.37 0.90
CA HIS A 133 10.15 -5.03 1.87
C HIS A 133 11.27 -4.19 1.24
N GLU A 134 11.78 -4.60 0.08
CA GLU A 134 12.84 -3.87 -0.61
C GLU A 134 12.38 -2.47 -1.01
N GLN A 135 11.15 -2.33 -1.51
CA GLN A 135 10.59 -1.01 -1.83
C GLN A 135 10.47 -0.12 -0.58
N SER A 136 10.05 -0.66 0.56
CA SER A 136 10.03 0.07 1.83
C SER A 136 11.42 0.56 2.21
N LEU A 137 12.45 -0.30 2.18
CA LEU A 137 13.82 0.08 2.49
C LEU A 137 14.37 1.13 1.51
N CYS A 138 14.10 0.99 0.20
CA CYS A 138 14.50 1.97 -0.81
C CYS A 138 13.87 3.35 -0.55
N ARG A 139 12.59 3.39 -0.19
CA ARG A 139 11.88 4.65 0.09
C ARG A 139 12.39 5.32 1.36
N LEU A 140 12.69 4.54 2.40
CA LEU A 140 13.23 5.06 3.66
C LEU A 140 14.60 5.73 3.51
N GLN A 141 15.40 5.35 2.51
CA GLN A 141 16.70 5.98 2.26
C GLN A 141 16.61 7.49 1.97
N ARG A 142 15.43 7.98 1.53
CA ARG A 142 15.19 9.41 1.26
C ARG A 142 15.22 10.28 2.52
N TRP A 143 15.05 9.68 3.69
CA TRP A 143 14.94 10.34 4.99
C TRP A 143 16.17 10.14 5.87
N LEU A 144 17.29 9.70 5.28
CA LEU A 144 18.55 9.57 5.99
C LEU A 144 19.18 10.94 6.20
N TRP A 145 18.84 11.56 7.32
CA TRP A 145 19.38 12.85 7.75
C TRP A 145 20.31 12.64 8.95
N GLY A 146 21.60 12.92 8.74
CA GLY A 146 22.65 12.74 9.74
C GLY A 146 23.01 11.28 10.05
N GLY A 147 23.97 11.09 10.96
CA GLY A 147 24.47 9.77 11.38
C GLY A 147 25.50 9.14 10.44
N ASP A 148 26.02 7.96 10.84
CA ASP A 148 26.98 7.21 10.04
C ASP A 148 26.27 6.42 8.92
N ARG A 149 26.42 6.92 7.69
CA ARG A 149 25.85 6.30 6.49
C ARG A 149 26.32 4.86 6.28
N GLN A 150 27.58 4.53 6.57
CA GLN A 150 28.08 3.16 6.41
C GLN A 150 27.43 2.21 7.42
N GLN A 151 27.25 2.66 8.66
CA GLN A 151 26.53 1.90 9.68
C GLN A 151 25.06 1.68 9.28
N THR A 152 24.37 2.73 8.84
CA THR A 152 22.97 2.63 8.39
C THR A 152 22.84 1.67 7.21
N MET A 153 23.71 1.75 6.20
CA MET A 153 23.65 0.86 5.05
C MET A 153 23.96 -0.60 5.42
N ARG A 154 24.86 -0.83 6.40
CA ARG A 154 25.09 -2.17 6.96
C ARG A 154 23.83 -2.72 7.61
N ALA A 155 23.17 -1.93 8.45
CA ALA A 155 21.91 -2.32 9.09
C ALA A 155 20.82 -2.64 8.04
N PHE A 156 20.66 -1.82 7.00
CA PHE A 156 19.70 -2.09 5.93
C PHE A 156 20.00 -3.42 5.20
N ASN A 157 21.27 -3.72 4.96
CA ASN A 157 21.67 -4.97 4.34
C ASN A 157 21.41 -6.19 5.23
N GLU A 158 21.56 -6.06 6.55
CA GLU A 158 21.19 -7.11 7.51
C GLU A 158 19.68 -7.39 7.46
N LEU A 159 18.86 -6.34 7.47
CA LEU A 159 17.41 -6.45 7.35
C LEU A 159 16.97 -7.12 6.04
N ARG A 160 17.62 -6.79 4.91
CA ARG A 160 17.41 -7.48 3.62
C ARG A 160 17.70 -8.98 3.73
N ARG A 161 18.82 -9.35 4.37
CA ARG A 161 19.22 -10.76 4.53
C ARG A 161 18.21 -11.52 5.39
N GLU A 162 17.66 -10.89 6.42
CA GLU A 162 16.65 -11.51 7.29
C GLU A 162 15.41 -11.94 6.48
N VAL A 163 14.81 -11.01 5.73
CA VAL A 163 13.63 -11.32 4.89
C VAL A 163 13.99 -12.34 3.82
N ALA A 164 15.13 -12.17 3.13
CA ALA A 164 15.58 -13.12 2.11
C ALA A 164 15.78 -14.53 2.67
N ALA A 165 16.24 -14.68 3.91
CA ALA A 165 16.39 -15.97 4.57
C ALA A 165 15.05 -16.65 4.83
N GLU A 166 14.00 -15.90 5.20
CA GLU A 166 12.66 -16.45 5.37
C GLU A 166 12.01 -16.83 4.04
N VAL A 167 12.19 -16.02 3.00
CA VAL A 167 11.70 -16.32 1.64
C VAL A 167 12.28 -17.65 1.13
N LYS A 168 13.58 -17.88 1.32
CA LYS A 168 14.26 -19.14 0.92
C LYS A 168 13.67 -20.39 1.58
N LYS A 169 12.99 -20.25 2.73
CA LYS A 169 12.36 -21.37 3.44
C LYS A 169 11.00 -21.76 2.85
N VAL A 170 10.42 -20.96 1.94
CA VAL A 170 9.16 -21.27 1.26
C VAL A 170 9.39 -22.30 0.15
N ARG A 171 8.77 -23.48 0.28
CA ARG A 171 8.96 -24.60 -0.64
C ARG A 171 7.87 -24.75 -1.69
N ARG A 172 6.65 -24.30 -1.40
CA ARG A 172 5.48 -24.48 -2.28
C ARG A 172 5.67 -23.73 -3.59
N SER A 173 5.65 -24.45 -4.71
CA SER A 173 5.69 -23.86 -6.05
C SER A 173 4.45 -23.03 -6.32
N ALA A 174 4.64 -21.91 -7.02
CA ALA A 174 3.53 -21.10 -7.48
C ALA A 174 2.79 -21.76 -8.66
N PRO A 175 1.51 -21.41 -8.88
CA PRO A 175 0.76 -21.89 -10.04
C PRO A 175 1.46 -21.54 -11.36
N SER A 176 1.40 -22.46 -12.32
CA SER A 176 1.84 -22.18 -13.69
C SER A 176 0.91 -21.14 -14.32
N LEU A 177 1.50 -20.12 -14.96
CA LEU A 177 0.78 -19.16 -15.78
C LEU A 177 1.16 -19.37 -17.25
N SER A 178 0.22 -19.04 -18.15
CA SER A 178 0.42 -19.16 -19.59
C SER A 178 1.75 -18.57 -20.04
N SER A 179 2.53 -19.36 -20.79
CA SER A 179 3.81 -18.97 -21.40
C SER A 179 3.66 -18.31 -22.77
N SER A 180 2.45 -17.84 -23.11
CA SER A 180 2.17 -17.25 -24.42
C SER A 180 3.10 -16.08 -24.74
N ALA A 181 3.34 -15.83 -26.03
CA ALA A 181 4.12 -14.68 -26.48
C ALA A 181 3.57 -13.34 -25.95
N ARG A 182 2.25 -13.24 -25.77
CA ARG A 182 1.61 -12.07 -25.15
C ARG A 182 2.01 -11.91 -23.68
N ALA A 183 2.02 -13.01 -22.92
CA ALA A 183 2.38 -12.99 -21.50
C ALA A 183 3.84 -12.57 -21.23
N ARG A 184 4.73 -12.72 -22.23
CA ARG A 184 6.15 -12.30 -22.18
C ARG A 184 6.40 -10.84 -22.55
N ARG A 185 5.40 -10.09 -23.02
CA ARG A 185 5.56 -8.66 -23.33
C ARG A 185 5.84 -7.88 -22.05
N ILE A 186 6.67 -6.85 -22.15
CA ILE A 186 7.05 -5.97 -21.05
C ILE A 186 6.37 -4.61 -21.28
N PRO A 187 5.20 -4.35 -20.68
CA PRO A 187 4.53 -3.07 -20.83
C PRO A 187 5.27 -1.98 -20.05
N ARG A 188 5.27 -0.77 -20.60
CA ARG A 188 5.70 0.44 -19.93
C ARG A 188 4.55 1.44 -19.94
N ARG A 189 4.10 1.84 -18.76
CA ARG A 189 3.09 2.87 -18.59
C ARG A 189 3.70 4.22 -18.90
N THR A 190 3.08 4.93 -19.83
CA THR A 190 3.42 6.30 -20.23
C THR A 190 2.39 7.33 -19.75
N ALA A 191 1.16 6.89 -19.45
CA ALA A 191 0.11 7.73 -18.91
C ALA A 191 0.18 7.83 -17.39
N VAL A 192 -0.10 9.03 -16.87
CA VAL A 192 -0.04 9.33 -15.43
C VAL A 192 -1.26 8.78 -14.69
N LEU A 193 -2.45 8.91 -15.27
CA LEU A 193 -3.68 8.38 -14.70
C LEU A 193 -3.91 6.94 -15.15
N SER A 194 -4.45 6.12 -14.24
CA SER A 194 -5.09 4.88 -14.65
C SER A 194 -6.28 5.20 -15.55
N PRO A 195 -6.48 4.43 -16.64
CA PRO A 195 -7.68 4.52 -17.41
C PRO A 195 -8.87 4.13 -16.50
N THR A 196 -9.99 4.80 -16.71
CA THR A 196 -11.29 4.60 -16.09
C THR A 196 -12.33 4.51 -17.21
N SER A 197 -13.54 4.05 -16.90
CA SER A 197 -14.65 4.09 -17.86
C SER A 197 -14.98 5.51 -18.31
N GLU A 198 -14.69 6.52 -17.49
CA GLU A 198 -14.96 7.92 -17.74
C GLU A 198 -13.95 8.57 -18.69
N ASN A 199 -12.69 8.11 -18.69
CA ASN A 199 -11.60 8.72 -19.47
C ASN A 199 -11.16 7.91 -20.70
N MET A 200 -11.81 6.77 -20.99
CA MET A 200 -11.49 5.90 -22.12
C MET A 200 -12.63 5.82 -23.15
N PRO A 201 -12.31 5.67 -24.46
CA PRO A 201 -13.32 5.42 -25.48
C PRO A 201 -14.19 4.19 -25.17
N PRO A 202 -15.50 4.20 -25.52
CA PRO A 202 -16.45 3.13 -25.16
C PRO A 202 -16.02 1.68 -25.48
N PRO A 203 -15.31 1.38 -26.59
CA PRO A 203 -14.82 0.03 -26.85
C PRO A 203 -13.74 -0.45 -25.87
N ILE A 204 -12.96 0.47 -25.30
CA ILE A 204 -11.91 0.16 -24.32
C ILE A 204 -12.52 0.11 -22.92
N ALA A 205 -13.38 1.08 -22.58
CA ALA A 205 -14.11 1.10 -21.31
C ALA A 205 -14.87 -0.23 -21.07
N ARG A 206 -15.54 -0.76 -22.11
CA ARG A 206 -16.22 -2.08 -22.04
C ARG A 206 -15.30 -3.28 -21.81
N LYS A 207 -14.01 -3.18 -22.16
CA LYS A 207 -13.02 -4.25 -21.93
C LYS A 207 -12.36 -4.15 -20.56
N MET A 208 -12.46 -3.00 -19.90
CA MET A 208 -11.88 -2.75 -18.58
C MET A 208 -12.69 -3.36 -17.44
N SER A 209 -13.99 -3.62 -17.64
CA SER A 209 -14.83 -4.34 -16.68
C SER A 209 -14.42 -5.81 -16.46
N VAL A 210 -13.45 -6.31 -17.24
CA VAL A 210 -13.00 -7.70 -17.21
C VAL A 210 -11.73 -7.84 -16.36
N GLY A 211 -11.93 -7.87 -15.03
CA GLY A 211 -11.15 -8.70 -14.11
C GLY A 211 -9.78 -8.23 -13.62
N PHE A 212 -9.28 -7.04 -13.99
CA PHE A 212 -8.06 -6.48 -13.41
C PHE A 212 -8.30 -5.17 -12.68
N PRO A 213 -7.70 -4.97 -11.50
CA PRO A 213 -7.78 -3.69 -10.83
C PRO A 213 -7.15 -2.58 -11.67
N SER A 214 -7.75 -1.39 -11.69
CA SER A 214 -7.25 -0.22 -12.44
C SER A 214 -5.81 0.15 -12.06
N TRP A 215 -5.38 -0.15 -10.83
CA TRP A 215 -4.03 0.09 -10.33
C TRP A 215 -2.99 -0.95 -10.77
N ALA A 216 -3.38 -2.06 -11.42
CA ALA A 216 -2.45 -3.06 -11.93
C ALA A 216 -1.43 -2.47 -12.92
N LEU A 217 -1.78 -1.36 -13.56
CA LEU A 217 -0.92 -0.62 -14.49
C LEU A 217 0.31 0.00 -13.81
N PHE A 218 0.31 0.21 -12.49
CA PHE A 218 1.51 0.69 -11.78
C PHE A 218 2.64 -0.33 -11.79
N TRP A 219 2.33 -1.61 -12.01
CA TRP A 219 3.34 -2.64 -12.19
C TRP A 219 3.95 -2.66 -13.60
N ALA A 220 3.38 -1.92 -14.57
CA ALA A 220 3.90 -1.78 -15.92
C ALA A 220 5.03 -0.73 -15.98
N ASP A 221 6.12 -0.97 -15.25
CA ASP A 221 7.26 -0.06 -15.14
C ASP A 221 8.34 -0.25 -16.22
N GLY A 222 8.05 -1.07 -17.25
CA GLY A 222 9.03 -1.42 -18.27
C GLY A 222 10.07 -2.45 -17.83
N LYS A 223 9.93 -3.05 -16.63
CA LYS A 223 10.86 -4.07 -16.11
C LYS A 223 10.21 -5.45 -15.95
N ARG A 224 8.88 -5.50 -15.89
CA ARG A 224 8.11 -6.73 -15.64
C ARG A 224 7.31 -7.14 -16.86
N THR A 225 7.27 -8.44 -17.13
CA THR A 225 6.38 -9.02 -18.14
C THR A 225 4.93 -9.02 -17.67
N ILE A 226 3.97 -9.11 -18.59
CA ILE A 226 2.54 -9.26 -18.27
C ILE A 226 2.32 -10.45 -17.31
N ALA A 227 3.03 -11.57 -17.49
CA ALA A 227 2.96 -12.71 -16.58
C ALA A 227 3.43 -12.36 -15.15
N GLN A 228 4.51 -11.59 -15.01
CA GLN A 228 5.01 -11.15 -13.71
C GLN A 228 4.04 -10.17 -13.03
N ILE A 229 3.46 -9.25 -13.80
CA ILE A 229 2.43 -8.31 -13.30
C ILE A 229 1.22 -9.09 -12.79
N ALA A 230 0.72 -10.07 -13.55
CA ALA A 230 -0.42 -10.89 -13.13
C ALA A 230 -0.17 -11.65 -11.81
N ARG A 231 1.07 -12.14 -11.58
CA ARG A 231 1.45 -12.77 -10.30
C ARG A 231 1.38 -11.78 -9.14
N ARG A 232 1.88 -10.56 -9.33
CA ARG A 232 1.88 -9.50 -8.31
C ARG A 232 0.46 -9.06 -7.96
N VAL A 233 -0.38 -8.84 -8.97
CA VAL A 233 -1.81 -8.54 -8.78
C VAL A 233 -2.52 -9.66 -8.02
N ARG A 234 -2.27 -10.93 -8.37
CA ARG A 234 -2.83 -12.07 -7.63
C ARG A 234 -2.41 -12.06 -6.17
N SER A 235 -1.15 -11.76 -5.88
CA SER A 235 -0.65 -11.67 -4.50
C SER A 235 -1.20 -10.46 -3.73
N GLU A 236 -1.48 -9.35 -4.40
CA GLU A 236 -2.22 -8.22 -3.81
C GLU A 236 -3.66 -8.59 -3.47
N GLN A 237 -4.38 -9.17 -4.43
CA GLN A 237 -5.78 -9.57 -4.28
C GLN A 237 -5.99 -10.66 -3.23
N SER A 238 -4.99 -11.50 -2.97
CA SER A 238 -5.04 -12.48 -1.89
C SER A 238 -4.87 -11.85 -0.49
N GLY A 239 -4.57 -10.55 -0.41
CA GLY A 239 -4.41 -9.83 0.84
C GLY A 239 -3.18 -10.28 1.63
N VAL A 240 -2.14 -10.80 0.98
CA VAL A 240 -0.98 -11.38 1.68
C VAL A 240 -0.20 -10.36 2.52
N LEU A 241 -0.34 -9.07 2.22
CA LEU A 241 0.25 -7.96 2.99
C LEU A 241 -0.76 -7.25 3.90
N CYS A 242 -2.05 -7.59 3.83
CA CYS A 242 -3.07 -6.98 4.68
C CYS A 242 -2.80 -7.35 6.14
N PRO A 243 -2.82 -6.37 7.07
CA PRO A 243 -2.72 -6.66 8.49
C PRO A 243 -3.82 -7.65 8.88
N ARG A 244 -3.43 -8.81 9.42
CA ARG A 244 -4.37 -9.72 10.06
C ARG A 244 -4.50 -9.29 11.51
N GLY A 245 -5.57 -8.52 11.77
CA GLY A 245 -6.02 -8.18 13.12
C GLY A 245 -6.67 -9.37 13.78
#